data_AF-A0A498KM89-F1
#
_entry.id   AF-A0A498KM89-F1
#
_cell.length_a   1.000
_cell.length_b   1.000
_cell.length_c   1.000
_cell.angle_alpha   90.00
_cell.angle_beta   90.00
_cell.angle_gamma   90.00
#
_symmetry.space_group_name_H-M   'P 1'
#
loop_
_entity.id
_entity.type
_entity.pdbx_description
1 polymer ?
#
loop_
_entity_poly.entity_id
_entity_poly.type
_entity_poly.pdbx_seq_one_letter_code
_entity_poly.pdbx_strand_id
1 'polypeptide(L)'
;MEQSKGRRVILFPLPFQSPTNSMLELADVLHPKGFSITIIYTRFNSLNPSTLNPNFTHHSIPVDLSETEVTTKDVNVILSCLNDPVACLISDTYFHFTRSLAESFKLPRIMLETVCATTLVVYAAFPLLKEKGYFPIQDSRLKELVTELSPTKVKDLPTNPNCDPEKLYQLVVDVANELKSSYGLILNTFEDLEGHALATIRQEHLPNVPIFPVGPFHKCCLTFIDTRPELHFMAEHSSANSGQSFLLVVRPRLIQESDWLKVLPNEAYIVKWTPQKEVLAHLVVGAFSTHNGWNSTLESISEGIPMICTPFFGEQMVNARNVRDFTSHIKLSKRKHCRLKMEQSKGRRVILFPMPFQGHINPMLELANILHSKGFSIAIIYTNFNSLNPSTLNPNFTYHSIPVDLTENEASIKDPTLRLSILNAKCVEPFRECLSGLLSDDVNSEDPVACLISDPLFDFTRSVAESFKLPRIVLRTGGAASFAVYAAFPLLKEKGYLPIPDSRLEELVTELSPIKVKDLPAAMPNCDPEDFYQVITNMANEPKASHGLIFNTFDDLEGQALATIRQEYYPNIPIFSLGKRPEGNKSFIIVNG
;
A
#
# COMPACT_ATOMS: atom_id res chain seq x y z
N MET A 1 -14.39 15.26 15.10
CA MET A 1 -15.35 14.15 14.91
C MET A 1 -16.81 14.56 15.15
N GLU A 2 -17.13 15.45 16.08
CA GLU A 2 -18.54 15.83 16.31
C GLU A 2 -19.20 16.61 15.15
N GLN A 3 -18.44 17.40 14.37
CA GLN A 3 -18.98 18.24 13.29
C GLN A 3 -19.46 17.50 12.02
N SER A 4 -19.06 16.24 11.79
CA SER A 4 -19.44 15.46 10.59
C SER A 4 -20.68 14.60 10.80
N LYS A 5 -21.03 14.29 12.06
CA LYS A 5 -22.04 13.28 12.42
C LYS A 5 -23.43 13.71 11.95
N GLY A 6 -24.00 12.97 10.99
CA GLY A 6 -25.34 13.22 10.44
C GLY A 6 -25.40 14.19 9.26
N ARG A 7 -24.26 14.58 8.67
CA ARG A 7 -24.25 15.33 7.40
C ARG A 7 -24.07 14.37 6.21
N ARG A 8 -24.77 14.64 5.11
CA ARG A 8 -24.81 13.78 3.91
C ARG A 8 -23.84 14.25 2.82
N VAL A 9 -23.04 13.35 2.25
CA VAL A 9 -22.20 13.62 1.08
C VAL A 9 -22.81 12.91 -0.13
N ILE A 10 -22.89 13.61 -1.25
CA ILE A 10 -23.44 13.09 -2.50
C ILE A 10 -22.31 12.87 -3.49
N LEU A 11 -22.21 11.68 -4.05
CA LEU A 11 -21.22 11.28 -5.06
C LEU A 11 -21.91 11.04 -6.39
N PHE A 12 -21.42 11.66 -7.47
CA PHE A 12 -21.97 11.50 -8.80
C PHE A 12 -20.87 11.20 -9.84
N PRO A 13 -20.53 9.91 -10.03
CA PRO A 13 -19.46 9.51 -10.95
C PRO A 13 -19.91 9.57 -12.41
N LEU A 14 -18.94 9.90 -13.27
CA LEU A 14 -19.02 9.74 -14.71
C LEU A 14 -19.31 8.27 -15.07
N PRO A 15 -20.06 7.97 -16.15
CA PRO A 15 -20.56 6.62 -16.44
C PRO A 15 -19.50 5.67 -17.01
N PHE A 16 -18.23 5.97 -16.81
CA PHE A 16 -17.11 5.07 -17.06
C PHE A 16 -16.65 4.42 -15.77
N GLN A 17 -16.11 3.22 -15.89
CA GLN A 17 -15.82 2.39 -14.73
C GLN A 17 -14.73 2.98 -13.84
N SER A 18 -13.61 3.45 -14.40
CA SER A 18 -12.49 3.96 -13.61
C SER A 18 -12.91 5.16 -12.70
N PRO A 19 -13.61 6.20 -13.21
CA PRO A 19 -14.23 7.22 -12.36
C PRO A 19 -15.24 6.68 -11.33
N THR A 20 -16.06 5.71 -11.72
CA THR A 20 -17.01 5.07 -10.81
C THR A 20 -16.30 4.30 -9.68
N ASN A 21 -15.20 3.62 -9.96
CA ASN A 21 -14.35 2.95 -8.97
C ASN A 21 -13.79 3.97 -7.98
N SER A 22 -13.13 5.03 -8.47
CA SER A 22 -12.53 6.06 -7.62
C SER A 22 -13.54 6.76 -6.69
N MET A 23 -14.77 7.04 -7.16
CA MET A 23 -15.80 7.61 -6.28
C MET A 23 -16.32 6.64 -5.22
N LEU A 24 -16.40 5.34 -5.52
CA LEU A 24 -16.81 4.33 -4.55
C LEU A 24 -15.74 4.09 -3.49
N GLU A 25 -14.46 4.10 -3.87
CA GLU A 25 -13.36 4.03 -2.90
C GLU A 25 -13.31 5.30 -2.02
N LEU A 26 -13.56 6.48 -2.60
CA LEU A 26 -13.71 7.72 -1.84
C LEU A 26 -14.92 7.67 -0.87
N ALA A 27 -16.01 7.01 -1.24
CA ALA A 27 -17.15 6.78 -0.35
C ALA A 27 -16.74 5.98 0.91
N ASP A 28 -16.00 4.89 0.72
CA ASP A 28 -15.51 4.06 1.82
C ASP A 28 -14.44 4.77 2.67
N VAL A 29 -13.72 5.76 2.13
CA VAL A 29 -12.83 6.65 2.92
C VAL A 29 -13.63 7.66 3.77
N LEU A 30 -14.73 8.20 3.23
CA LEU A 30 -15.54 9.23 3.89
C LEU A 30 -16.50 8.65 4.94
N HIS A 31 -17.10 7.49 4.69
CA HIS A 31 -18.14 6.93 5.58
C HIS A 31 -17.66 6.67 7.03
N PRO A 32 -16.47 6.08 7.29
CA PRO A 32 -15.94 5.92 8.64
C PRO A 32 -15.66 7.23 9.37
N LYS A 33 -15.64 8.38 8.68
CA LYS A 33 -15.53 9.72 9.28
C LYS A 33 -16.87 10.29 9.76
N GLY A 34 -17.96 9.52 9.66
CA GLY A 34 -19.29 9.85 10.18
C GLY A 34 -20.24 10.50 9.17
N PHE A 35 -19.89 10.51 7.87
CA PHE A 35 -20.74 11.01 6.81
C PHE A 35 -21.75 9.96 6.34
N SER A 36 -23.01 10.38 6.14
CA SER A 36 -24.01 9.61 5.40
C SER A 36 -23.70 9.71 3.91
N ILE A 37 -23.58 8.59 3.20
CA ILE A 37 -23.23 8.59 1.78
C ILE A 37 -24.47 8.39 0.91
N THR A 38 -24.57 9.18 -0.16
CA THR A 38 -25.53 8.96 -1.27
C THR A 38 -24.78 8.93 -2.59
N ILE A 39 -24.93 7.86 -3.36
CA ILE A 39 -24.34 7.72 -4.69
C ILE A 39 -25.47 7.80 -5.72
N ILE A 40 -25.35 8.75 -6.64
CA ILE A 40 -26.24 8.90 -7.78
C ILE A 40 -25.45 8.42 -9.01
N TYR A 41 -25.90 7.35 -9.66
CA TYR A 41 -25.20 6.79 -10.81
C TYR A 41 -26.15 6.58 -11.99
N THR A 42 -25.59 6.53 -13.20
CA THR A 42 -26.40 6.36 -14.40
C THR A 42 -26.70 4.88 -14.65
N ARG A 43 -27.81 4.59 -15.32
CA ARG A 43 -28.13 3.22 -15.79
C ARG A 43 -27.08 2.65 -16.75
N PHE A 44 -26.26 3.50 -17.39
CA PHE A 44 -25.15 3.07 -18.25
C PHE A 44 -24.02 2.39 -17.44
N ASN A 45 -23.78 2.81 -16.19
CA ASN A 45 -22.68 2.30 -15.35
C ASN A 45 -22.79 0.79 -15.07
N SER A 46 -23.95 0.17 -15.34
CA SER A 46 -24.18 -1.28 -15.19
C SER A 46 -23.77 -1.84 -13.81
N LEU A 47 -23.92 -1.02 -12.76
CA LEU A 47 -23.56 -1.40 -11.40
C LEU A 47 -24.46 -2.52 -10.92
N ASN A 48 -23.88 -3.65 -10.53
CA ASN A 48 -24.61 -4.75 -9.91
C ASN A 48 -25.04 -4.32 -8.50
N PRO A 49 -26.35 -4.24 -8.19
CA PRO A 49 -26.81 -3.84 -6.86
C PRO A 49 -26.32 -4.76 -5.74
N SER A 50 -26.04 -6.04 -6.03
CA SER A 50 -25.56 -7.00 -5.03
C SER A 50 -24.10 -6.81 -4.61
N THR A 51 -23.36 -5.91 -5.27
CA THR A 51 -21.94 -5.59 -4.94
C THR A 51 -21.79 -4.17 -4.40
N LEU A 52 -22.89 -3.45 -4.18
CA LEU A 52 -22.87 -2.10 -3.62
C LEU A 52 -22.90 -2.15 -2.10
N ASN A 53 -22.13 -1.28 -1.44
CA ASN A 53 -22.08 -1.18 0.01
C ASN A 53 -23.50 -0.83 0.54
N PRO A 54 -24.14 -1.69 1.37
CA PRO A 54 -25.52 -1.51 1.81
C PRO A 54 -25.71 -0.36 2.80
N ASN A 55 -24.61 0.17 3.36
CA ASN A 55 -24.65 1.34 4.25
C ASN A 55 -24.79 2.67 3.47
N PHE A 56 -24.72 2.65 2.14
CA PHE A 56 -24.86 3.83 1.29
C PHE A 56 -26.25 3.90 0.65
N THR A 57 -26.79 5.10 0.48
CA THR A 57 -28.01 5.30 -0.31
C THR A 57 -27.64 5.32 -1.80
N HIS A 58 -28.39 4.59 -2.64
CA HIS A 58 -28.09 4.42 -4.06
C HIS A 58 -29.28 4.86 -4.93
N HIS A 59 -29.04 5.73 -5.91
CA HIS A 59 -30.04 6.15 -6.89
C HIS A 59 -29.54 5.91 -8.32
N SER A 60 -30.33 5.19 -9.12
CA SER A 60 -30.02 4.95 -10.53
C SER A 60 -30.90 5.81 -11.45
N ILE A 61 -30.29 6.77 -12.12
CA ILE A 61 -30.96 7.67 -13.07
C ILE A 61 -30.76 7.21 -14.52
N PRO A 62 -31.72 7.40 -15.43
CA PRO A 62 -31.41 7.38 -16.86
C PRO A 62 -30.42 8.52 -17.15
N VAL A 63 -29.41 8.24 -17.97
CA VAL A 63 -28.63 9.29 -18.63
C VAL A 63 -28.67 9.00 -20.11
N ASP A 64 -29.22 9.94 -20.85
CA ASP A 64 -28.92 10.12 -22.26
C ASP A 64 -27.80 11.17 -22.34
N LEU A 65 -26.68 10.80 -22.98
CA LEU A 65 -25.55 11.72 -23.18
C LEU A 65 -25.88 12.85 -24.18
N SER A 66 -27.04 12.79 -24.85
CA SER A 66 -27.59 13.85 -25.69
C SER A 66 -28.65 14.73 -25.02
N GLU A 67 -29.22 14.34 -23.87
CA GLU A 67 -30.27 15.09 -23.15
C GLU A 67 -29.88 15.40 -21.69
N THR A 68 -29.03 16.42 -21.51
CA THR A 68 -28.57 16.90 -20.18
C THR A 68 -29.72 17.44 -19.30
N GLU A 69 -30.82 17.92 -19.90
CA GLU A 69 -31.99 18.42 -19.18
C GLU A 69 -32.73 17.33 -18.41
N VAL A 70 -32.91 16.14 -19.01
CA VAL A 70 -33.59 14.99 -18.37
C VAL A 70 -32.77 14.52 -17.16
N THR A 71 -31.46 14.39 -17.35
CA THR A 71 -30.52 14.04 -16.27
C THR A 71 -30.59 15.04 -15.11
N THR A 72 -30.66 16.33 -15.40
CA THR A 72 -30.75 17.39 -14.38
C THR A 72 -32.06 17.31 -13.60
N LYS A 73 -33.18 17.04 -14.28
CA LYS A 73 -34.51 16.92 -13.66
C LYS A 73 -34.60 15.76 -12.67
N ASP A 74 -34.10 14.59 -13.02
CA ASP A 74 -34.16 13.42 -12.14
C ASP A 74 -33.26 13.59 -10.90
N VAL A 75 -32.10 14.22 -11.05
CA VAL A 75 -31.22 14.54 -9.91
C VAL A 75 -31.86 15.62 -9.02
N ASN A 76 -32.52 16.64 -9.58
CA ASN A 76 -33.28 17.63 -8.80
C ASN A 76 -34.34 16.96 -7.91
N VAL A 77 -35.08 15.98 -8.46
CA VAL A 77 -36.08 15.21 -7.69
C VAL A 77 -35.41 14.46 -6.53
N ILE A 78 -34.31 13.72 -6.79
CA ILE A 78 -33.56 13.01 -5.76
C ILE A 78 -33.12 13.97 -4.65
N LEU A 79 -32.49 15.10 -4.98
CA LEU A 79 -32.01 16.09 -4.01
C LEU A 79 -33.16 16.69 -3.19
N SER A 80 -34.32 16.94 -3.81
CA SER A 80 -35.50 17.48 -3.12
C SER A 80 -36.13 16.51 -2.10
N CYS A 81 -35.84 15.21 -2.20
CA CYS A 81 -36.36 14.18 -1.30
C CYS A 81 -35.37 13.78 -0.18
N LEU A 82 -34.22 14.45 -0.06
CA LEU A 82 -33.24 14.17 0.99
C LEU A 82 -33.62 14.85 2.31
N ASN A 83 -33.89 14.05 3.34
CA ASN A 83 -34.28 14.54 4.67
C ASN A 83 -33.09 15.00 5.54
N ASP A 84 -31.86 14.59 5.20
CA ASP A 84 -30.64 14.93 5.97
C ASP A 84 -29.97 16.19 5.39
N PRO A 85 -29.31 17.01 6.23
CA PRO A 85 -28.53 18.16 5.75
C PRO A 85 -27.32 17.71 4.90
N VAL A 86 -27.33 18.07 3.62
CA VAL A 86 -26.24 17.81 2.68
C VAL A 86 -25.04 18.72 2.99
N ALA A 87 -23.85 18.14 3.05
CA ALA A 87 -22.58 18.85 3.26
C ALA A 87 -22.00 19.39 1.94
N CYS A 88 -21.98 18.56 0.91
CA CYS A 88 -21.44 18.88 -0.41
C CYS A 88 -21.93 17.88 -1.48
N LEU A 89 -21.83 18.31 -2.75
CA LEU A 89 -21.87 17.45 -3.91
C LEU A 89 -20.42 17.22 -4.38
N ILE A 90 -20.01 15.96 -4.50
CA ILE A 90 -18.77 15.54 -5.14
C ILE A 90 -19.13 15.01 -6.52
N SER A 91 -18.68 15.68 -7.57
CA SER A 91 -18.93 15.27 -8.96
C SER A 91 -17.66 15.25 -9.80
N ASP A 92 -17.74 14.51 -10.89
CA ASP A 92 -16.72 14.46 -11.94
C ASP A 92 -16.74 15.77 -12.76
N THR A 93 -15.58 16.18 -13.29
CA THR A 93 -15.44 17.46 -14.01
C THR A 93 -16.08 17.46 -15.38
N TYR A 94 -16.17 16.30 -16.04
CA TYR A 94 -16.86 16.13 -17.33
C TYR A 94 -18.39 16.30 -17.23
N PHE A 95 -18.97 16.24 -16.02
CA PHE A 95 -20.39 16.52 -15.77
C PHE A 95 -20.62 17.99 -15.41
N HIS A 96 -20.36 18.89 -16.37
CA HIS A 96 -20.45 20.36 -16.19
C HIS A 96 -21.80 20.84 -15.63
N PHE A 97 -22.92 20.21 -16.01
CA PHE A 97 -24.27 20.54 -15.51
C PHE A 97 -24.42 20.43 -13.99
N THR A 98 -23.53 19.69 -13.32
CA THR A 98 -23.52 19.59 -11.85
C THR A 98 -23.11 20.89 -11.16
N ARG A 99 -22.55 21.90 -11.87
CA ARG A 99 -22.43 23.27 -11.33
C ARG A 99 -23.81 23.86 -11.04
N SER A 100 -24.67 23.98 -12.05
CA SER A 100 -25.98 24.62 -11.93
C SER A 100 -26.90 23.87 -10.96
N LEU A 101 -26.74 22.55 -10.86
CA LEU A 101 -27.36 21.74 -9.82
C LEU A 101 -26.92 22.17 -8.41
N ALA A 102 -25.60 22.24 -8.16
CA ALA A 102 -25.06 22.64 -6.86
C ALA A 102 -25.44 24.08 -6.48
N GLU A 103 -25.41 25.01 -7.44
CA GLU A 103 -25.86 26.40 -7.27
C GLU A 103 -27.34 26.48 -6.88
N SER A 104 -28.22 25.74 -7.58
CA SER A 104 -29.66 25.71 -7.34
C SER A 104 -30.00 25.24 -5.92
N PHE A 105 -29.26 24.25 -5.40
CA PHE A 105 -29.42 23.73 -4.04
C PHE A 105 -28.52 24.42 -3.00
N LYS A 106 -27.73 25.42 -3.40
CA LYS A 106 -26.75 26.14 -2.55
C LYS A 106 -25.74 25.21 -1.87
N LEU A 107 -25.32 24.16 -2.56
CA LEU A 107 -24.37 23.16 -2.08
C LEU A 107 -22.94 23.49 -2.53
N PRO A 108 -21.92 23.29 -1.68
CA PRO A 108 -20.54 23.25 -2.14
C PRO A 108 -20.33 22.13 -3.16
N ARG A 109 -19.92 22.46 -4.39
CA ARG A 109 -19.45 21.49 -5.39
C ARG A 109 -17.96 21.28 -5.23
N ILE A 110 -17.58 20.09 -4.77
CA ILE A 110 -16.20 19.61 -4.77
C ILE A 110 -16.02 18.73 -6.01
N MET A 111 -14.88 18.84 -6.69
CA MET A 111 -14.57 17.99 -7.83
C MET A 111 -13.69 16.82 -7.40
N LEU A 112 -13.95 15.63 -7.96
CA LEU A 112 -12.97 14.54 -7.96
C LEU A 112 -12.39 14.43 -9.36
N GLU A 113 -11.08 14.55 -9.48
CA GLU A 113 -10.37 14.24 -10.72
C GLU A 113 -9.74 12.84 -10.66
N THR A 114 -9.91 12.10 -11.75
CA THR A 114 -9.44 10.70 -11.87
C THR A 114 -8.16 10.59 -12.68
N VAL A 115 -7.59 11.73 -13.11
CA VAL A 115 -6.29 11.86 -13.76
C VAL A 115 -5.20 12.23 -12.75
N CYS A 116 -3.93 12.09 -13.11
CA CYS A 116 -2.82 12.55 -12.27
C CYS A 116 -2.74 14.08 -12.19
N ALA A 117 -2.12 14.62 -11.13
CA ALA A 117 -1.92 16.06 -10.98
C ALA A 117 -1.12 16.65 -12.15
N THR A 118 -0.15 15.90 -12.67
CA THR A 118 0.65 16.36 -13.82
C THR A 118 -0.20 16.55 -15.09
N THR A 119 -1.19 15.68 -15.33
CA THR A 119 -2.15 15.86 -16.44
C THR A 119 -2.95 17.15 -16.28
N LEU A 120 -3.31 17.54 -15.06
CA LEU A 120 -4.01 18.80 -14.81
C LEU A 120 -3.13 20.04 -15.09
N VAL A 121 -1.82 19.97 -14.82
CA VAL A 121 -0.85 21.00 -15.24
C VAL A 121 -0.81 21.10 -16.78
N VAL A 122 -0.76 19.96 -17.48
CA VAL A 122 -0.81 19.93 -18.95
C VAL A 122 -2.13 20.51 -19.48
N TYR A 123 -3.27 20.15 -18.89
CA TYR A 123 -4.60 20.67 -19.25
C TYR A 123 -4.73 22.18 -19.00
N ALA A 124 -4.17 22.69 -17.90
CA ALA A 124 -4.13 24.14 -17.65
C ALA A 124 -3.28 24.90 -18.69
N ALA A 125 -2.22 24.27 -19.19
CA ALA A 125 -1.35 24.83 -20.23
C ALA A 125 -1.89 24.70 -21.67
N PHE A 126 -2.93 23.89 -21.93
CA PHE A 126 -3.42 23.58 -23.28
C PHE A 126 -3.68 24.80 -24.20
N PRO A 127 -4.27 25.92 -23.71
CA PRO A 127 -4.42 27.14 -24.51
C PRO A 127 -3.08 27.70 -25.02
N LEU A 128 -2.06 27.72 -24.15
CA LEU A 128 -0.70 28.15 -24.50
C LEU A 128 -0.03 27.17 -25.45
N LEU A 129 -0.23 25.86 -25.27
CA LEU A 129 0.28 24.84 -26.18
C LEU A 129 -0.26 25.00 -27.61
N LYS A 130 -1.54 25.38 -27.75
CA LYS A 130 -2.15 25.70 -29.04
C LYS A 130 -1.62 27.01 -29.63
N GLU A 131 -1.46 28.06 -28.82
CA GLU A 131 -0.84 29.33 -29.24
C GLU A 131 0.59 29.12 -29.80
N LYS A 132 1.40 28.29 -29.11
CA LYS A 132 2.75 27.90 -29.54
C LYS A 132 2.76 26.85 -30.67
N GLY A 133 1.59 26.42 -31.14
CA GLY A 133 1.44 25.48 -32.24
C GLY A 133 1.87 24.04 -31.93
N TYR A 134 2.02 23.66 -30.65
CA TYR A 134 2.26 22.25 -30.25
C TYR A 134 1.00 21.37 -30.42
N PHE A 135 -0.18 22.00 -30.49
CA PHE A 135 -1.46 21.34 -30.74
C PHE A 135 -2.18 21.96 -31.95
N PRO A 136 -2.77 21.18 -32.87
CA PRO A 136 -2.81 19.72 -32.90
C PRO A 136 -1.42 19.10 -33.14
N ILE A 137 -1.20 17.91 -32.57
CA ILE A 137 0.08 17.21 -32.64
C ILE A 137 0.44 16.84 -34.09
N GLN A 138 1.71 17.02 -34.45
CA GLN A 138 2.26 16.68 -35.77
C GLN A 138 3.36 15.62 -35.61
N ASP A 139 3.32 14.57 -36.43
CA ASP A 139 4.26 13.44 -36.35
C ASP A 139 5.73 13.86 -36.45
N SER A 140 6.01 14.87 -37.28
CA SER A 140 7.34 15.46 -37.46
C SER A 140 7.92 16.06 -36.17
N ARG A 141 7.08 16.48 -35.23
CA ARG A 141 7.45 17.20 -33.99
C ARG A 141 7.42 16.32 -32.74
N LEU A 142 7.06 15.05 -32.83
CA LEU A 142 6.90 14.13 -31.67
C LEU A 142 8.12 14.07 -30.72
N LYS A 143 9.34 14.31 -31.21
CA LYS A 143 10.58 14.28 -30.40
C LYS A 143 10.94 15.63 -29.77
N GLU A 144 10.28 16.71 -30.18
CA GLU A 144 10.51 18.09 -29.74
C GLU A 144 10.12 18.25 -28.26
N LEU A 145 10.89 19.05 -27.52
CA LEU A 145 10.58 19.42 -26.14
C LEU A 145 9.54 20.55 -26.14
N VAL A 146 8.53 20.41 -25.28
CA VAL A 146 7.58 21.48 -24.97
C VAL A 146 8.25 22.37 -23.93
N THR A 147 8.73 23.54 -24.35
CA THR A 147 9.56 24.42 -23.51
C THR A 147 8.86 24.85 -22.22
N GLU A 148 7.55 25.08 -22.31
CA GLU A 148 6.64 25.50 -21.26
C GLU A 148 6.33 24.40 -20.23
N LEU A 149 6.61 23.13 -20.56
CA LEU A 149 6.30 21.96 -19.74
C LEU A 149 7.50 21.01 -19.59
N SER A 150 8.73 21.54 -19.65
CA SER A 150 9.96 20.75 -19.62
C SER A 150 10.00 19.78 -18.42
N PRO A 151 10.40 18.51 -18.59
CA PRO A 151 10.95 17.87 -19.80
C PRO A 151 9.93 17.18 -20.74
N THR A 152 8.65 17.55 -20.70
CA THR A 152 7.60 16.99 -21.59
C THR A 152 7.97 17.14 -23.06
N LYS A 153 7.70 16.11 -23.87
CA LYS A 153 7.81 16.19 -25.35
C LYS A 153 6.43 16.22 -25.99
N VAL A 154 6.36 16.68 -27.23
CA VAL A 154 5.10 16.78 -27.98
C VAL A 154 4.34 15.44 -28.03
N LYS A 155 5.06 14.31 -28.17
CA LYS A 155 4.46 12.96 -28.13
C LYS A 155 3.83 12.55 -26.79
N ASP A 156 4.21 13.22 -25.69
CA ASP A 156 3.73 12.90 -24.35
C ASP A 156 2.47 13.74 -24.02
N LEU A 157 2.06 14.65 -24.91
CA LEU A 157 0.84 15.44 -24.78
C LEU A 157 -0.42 14.60 -25.05
N PRO A 158 -1.54 14.89 -24.34
CA PRO A 158 -2.84 14.27 -24.57
C PRO A 158 -3.32 14.38 -26.03
N THR A 159 -3.68 13.24 -26.62
CA THR A 159 -4.22 13.13 -27.98
C THR A 159 -5.19 11.96 -28.08
N ASN A 160 -6.18 12.02 -28.96
CA ASN A 160 -7.09 10.91 -29.21
C ASN A 160 -7.28 10.74 -30.73
N PRO A 161 -6.77 9.65 -31.35
CA PRO A 161 -6.81 9.47 -32.80
C PRO A 161 -8.24 9.28 -33.35
N ASN A 162 -9.21 8.97 -32.48
CA ASN A 162 -10.62 8.81 -32.84
C ASN A 162 -11.46 10.07 -32.56
N CYS A 163 -10.84 11.16 -32.10
CA CYS A 163 -11.49 12.42 -31.80
C CYS A 163 -11.01 13.52 -32.73
N ASP A 164 -11.92 14.43 -33.10
CA ASP A 164 -11.53 15.67 -33.75
C ASP A 164 -10.65 16.51 -32.80
N PRO A 165 -9.46 16.99 -33.24
CA PRO A 165 -8.56 17.70 -32.34
C PRO A 165 -9.15 18.98 -31.74
N GLU A 166 -10.02 19.69 -32.46
CA GLU A 166 -10.64 20.91 -31.93
C GLU A 166 -11.68 20.59 -30.84
N LYS A 167 -12.43 19.50 -31.00
CA LYS A 167 -13.31 18.98 -29.93
C LYS A 167 -12.52 18.53 -28.70
N LEU A 168 -11.38 17.86 -28.88
CA LEU A 168 -10.51 17.47 -27.77
C LEU A 168 -9.93 18.71 -27.05
N TYR A 169 -9.49 19.72 -27.82
CA TYR A 169 -9.03 20.99 -27.26
C TYR A 169 -10.12 21.68 -26.43
N GLN A 170 -11.34 21.80 -26.98
CA GLN A 170 -12.47 22.43 -26.29
C GLN A 170 -12.79 21.68 -24.98
N LEU A 171 -12.85 20.35 -25.01
CA LEU A 171 -13.10 19.51 -23.84
C LEU A 171 -12.07 19.73 -22.72
N VAL A 172 -10.79 19.79 -23.07
CA VAL A 172 -9.70 20.04 -22.11
C VAL A 172 -9.79 21.45 -21.51
N VAL A 173 -10.11 22.46 -22.33
CA VAL A 173 -10.31 23.84 -21.88
C VAL A 173 -11.53 23.97 -20.97
N ASP A 174 -12.61 23.27 -21.26
CA ASP A 174 -13.82 23.27 -20.44
C ASP A 174 -13.53 22.64 -19.06
N VAL A 175 -12.85 21.48 -19.00
CA VAL A 175 -12.38 20.88 -17.74
C VAL A 175 -11.48 21.85 -16.95
N ALA A 176 -10.48 22.45 -17.60
CA ALA A 176 -9.56 23.40 -16.96
C ALA A 176 -10.26 24.67 -16.42
N ASN A 177 -11.38 25.08 -17.03
CA ASN A 177 -12.19 26.20 -16.56
C ASN A 177 -13.20 25.79 -15.47
N GLU A 178 -13.78 24.59 -15.54
CA GLU A 178 -14.63 24.04 -14.49
C GLU A 178 -13.90 23.98 -13.15
N LEU A 179 -12.66 23.47 -13.13
CA LEU A 179 -11.84 23.32 -11.92
C LEU A 179 -11.72 24.62 -11.10
N LYS A 180 -11.59 25.77 -11.77
CA LYS A 180 -11.49 27.12 -11.15
C LYS A 180 -12.74 27.54 -10.36
N SER A 181 -13.89 26.91 -10.63
CA SER A 181 -15.17 27.20 -9.98
C SER A 181 -15.52 26.28 -8.81
N SER A 182 -14.70 25.26 -8.55
CA SER A 182 -14.96 24.28 -7.49
C SER A 182 -14.68 24.87 -6.10
N TYR A 183 -15.43 24.38 -5.10
CA TYR A 183 -15.16 24.65 -3.68
C TYR A 183 -13.91 23.91 -3.17
N GLY A 184 -13.37 23.00 -3.98
CA GLY A 184 -12.22 22.17 -3.66
C GLY A 184 -12.05 21.07 -4.71
N LEU A 185 -10.82 20.60 -4.86
CA LEU A 185 -10.43 19.55 -5.77
C LEU A 185 -9.83 18.38 -4.99
N ILE A 186 -10.45 17.20 -5.08
CA ILE A 186 -9.90 15.95 -4.57
C ILE A 186 -9.13 15.28 -5.71
N LEU A 187 -7.92 14.83 -5.41
CA LEU A 187 -7.07 14.07 -6.31
C LEU A 187 -6.73 12.71 -5.72
N ASN A 188 -6.85 11.66 -6.53
CA ASN A 188 -6.33 10.33 -6.18
C ASN A 188 -4.79 10.32 -6.38
N THR A 189 -4.07 11.02 -5.51
CA THR A 189 -2.59 11.13 -5.53
C THR A 189 -2.10 11.59 -4.15
N PHE A 190 -0.79 11.68 -3.94
CA PHE A 190 -0.15 12.11 -2.68
C PHE A 190 1.12 12.96 -2.93
N GLU A 191 1.54 13.74 -1.93
CA GLU A 191 2.62 14.73 -2.06
C GLU A 191 3.97 14.10 -2.49
N ASP A 192 4.33 12.94 -1.94
CA ASP A 192 5.61 12.30 -2.27
C ASP A 192 5.67 11.78 -3.72
N LEU A 193 4.51 11.58 -4.37
CA LEU A 193 4.42 11.15 -5.77
C LEU A 193 4.38 12.33 -6.74
N GLU A 194 3.57 13.35 -6.47
CA GLU A 194 3.30 14.45 -7.42
C GLU A 194 3.50 15.86 -6.85
N GLY A 195 4.23 16.02 -5.74
CA GLY A 195 4.38 17.28 -5.01
C GLY A 195 4.78 18.49 -5.85
N HIS A 196 5.59 18.31 -6.90
CA HIS A 196 5.90 19.40 -7.84
C HIS A 196 4.67 19.84 -8.66
N ALA A 197 3.95 18.90 -9.28
CA ALA A 197 2.73 19.21 -10.02
C ALA A 197 1.63 19.76 -9.10
N LEU A 198 1.49 19.22 -7.89
CA LEU A 198 0.59 19.73 -6.86
C LEU A 198 0.94 21.17 -6.46
N ALA A 199 2.22 21.51 -6.33
CA ALA A 199 2.68 22.87 -6.08
C ALA A 199 2.35 23.81 -7.24
N THR A 200 2.62 23.42 -8.50
CA THR A 200 2.27 24.20 -9.70
C THR A 200 0.75 24.45 -9.78
N ILE A 201 -0.09 23.43 -9.55
CA ILE A 201 -1.54 23.61 -9.49
C ILE A 201 -1.92 24.65 -8.43
N ARG A 202 -1.40 24.52 -7.20
CA ARG A 202 -1.71 25.43 -6.08
C ARG A 202 -1.19 26.85 -6.28
N GLN A 203 -0.11 27.06 -7.02
CA GLN A 203 0.52 28.38 -7.16
C GLN A 203 0.07 29.11 -8.44
N GLU A 204 -0.05 28.39 -9.56
CA GLU A 204 -0.15 28.98 -10.90
C GLU A 204 -1.51 28.78 -11.57
N HIS A 205 -2.27 27.74 -11.21
CA HIS A 205 -3.49 27.37 -11.95
C HIS A 205 -4.78 27.49 -11.13
N LEU A 206 -4.76 27.09 -9.86
CA LEU A 206 -5.91 27.02 -8.96
C LEU A 206 -5.62 27.62 -7.55
N PRO A 207 -5.04 28.84 -7.43
CA PRO A 207 -4.60 29.40 -6.14
C PRO A 207 -5.71 29.65 -5.12
N ASN A 208 -6.96 29.73 -5.56
CA ASN A 208 -8.14 29.96 -4.71
C ASN A 208 -8.94 28.68 -4.42
N VAL A 209 -8.51 27.51 -4.95
CA VAL A 209 -9.23 26.24 -4.78
C VAL A 209 -8.43 25.33 -3.83
N PRO A 210 -9.01 24.87 -2.71
CA PRO A 210 -8.37 23.89 -1.84
C PRO A 210 -8.09 22.58 -2.58
N ILE A 211 -6.82 22.15 -2.64
CA ILE A 211 -6.39 20.91 -3.31
C ILE A 211 -6.11 19.82 -2.26
N PHE A 212 -6.88 18.72 -2.33
CA PHE A 212 -6.83 17.59 -1.42
C PHE A 212 -6.27 16.34 -2.12
N PRO A 213 -4.95 16.09 -2.06
CA PRO A 213 -4.38 14.81 -2.47
C PRO A 213 -4.68 13.75 -1.38
N VAL A 214 -5.67 12.89 -1.65
CA VAL A 214 -6.25 11.93 -0.69
C VAL A 214 -5.98 10.48 -1.11
N GLY A 215 -5.17 10.28 -2.15
CA GLY A 215 -4.83 8.96 -2.68
C GLY A 215 -3.64 8.27 -1.98
N PRO A 216 -3.35 7.02 -2.35
CA PRO A 216 -4.09 6.20 -3.30
C PRO A 216 -5.34 5.55 -2.65
N PHE A 217 -6.53 5.82 -3.19
CA PHE A 217 -7.81 5.43 -2.56
C PHE A 217 -7.93 3.92 -2.28
N HIS A 218 -7.44 3.08 -3.20
CA HIS A 218 -7.45 1.62 -3.03
C HIS A 218 -6.58 1.10 -1.86
N LYS A 219 -5.70 1.94 -1.27
CA LYS A 219 -5.01 1.66 0.01
C LYS A 219 -5.65 2.36 1.22
N CYS A 220 -6.40 3.43 1.00
CA CYS A 220 -7.12 4.15 2.06
C CYS A 220 -8.46 3.49 2.43
N CYS A 221 -9.03 2.66 1.54
CA CYS A 221 -10.21 1.86 1.81
C CYS A 221 -9.88 0.57 2.59
N LEU A 222 -10.68 0.26 3.62
CA LEU A 222 -10.52 -0.93 4.47
C LEU A 222 -11.48 -2.09 4.11
N THR A 223 -12.39 -1.89 3.14
CA THR A 223 -13.57 -2.77 2.97
C THR A 223 -13.93 -3.14 1.52
N PHE A 224 -13.33 -2.53 0.50
CA PHE A 224 -13.71 -2.79 -0.89
C PHE A 224 -12.92 -3.96 -1.51
N ILE A 225 -13.61 -5.07 -1.77
CA ILE A 225 -13.12 -6.17 -2.61
C ILE A 225 -13.48 -5.83 -4.06
N ASP A 226 -12.51 -5.82 -4.98
CA ASP A 226 -12.82 -5.50 -6.37
C ASP A 226 -13.40 -6.70 -7.14
N THR A 227 -14.73 -6.71 -7.26
CA THR A 227 -15.46 -7.75 -7.99
C THR A 227 -15.78 -7.36 -9.44
N ARG A 228 -15.16 -6.29 -10.01
CA ARG A 228 -15.65 -5.67 -11.26
C ARG A 228 -14.66 -5.71 -12.43
N PRO A 229 -15.12 -6.05 -13.64
CA PRO A 229 -14.29 -6.00 -14.83
C PRO A 229 -13.78 -4.63 -15.22
N GLU A 230 -12.50 -4.35 -14.99
CA GLU A 230 -11.65 -3.25 -15.53
C GLU A 230 -11.51 -3.31 -17.05
N LEU A 231 -11.55 -2.16 -17.73
CA LEU A 231 -11.63 -2.07 -19.20
C LEU A 231 -10.28 -1.65 -19.81
N HIS A 232 -9.51 -2.63 -20.27
CA HIS A 232 -8.20 -2.43 -20.91
C HIS A 232 -8.22 -2.98 -22.34
N PHE A 233 -7.47 -2.34 -23.25
CA PHE A 233 -7.48 -2.64 -24.69
C PHE A 233 -6.07 -2.82 -25.32
N MET A 234 -6.11 -3.53 -26.46
CA MET A 234 -5.20 -3.99 -27.52
C MET A 234 -3.91 -4.83 -27.35
N ALA A 235 -3.98 -5.98 -28.05
CA ALA A 235 -3.00 -6.98 -28.49
C ALA A 235 -1.85 -6.49 -29.39
N GLU A 236 -0.67 -7.10 -29.23
CA GLU A 236 0.36 -7.20 -30.28
C GLU A 236 1.05 -8.59 -30.27
N HIS A 237 1.45 -9.08 -31.45
CA HIS A 237 1.90 -10.47 -31.72
C HIS A 237 3.27 -10.88 -31.13
N SER A 238 3.97 -9.99 -30.41
CA SER A 238 5.42 -10.13 -30.15
C SER A 238 5.81 -11.11 -29.03
N SER A 239 4.89 -11.53 -28.17
CA SER A 239 5.22 -12.28 -26.93
C SER A 239 5.29 -13.81 -27.07
N ALA A 240 4.76 -14.38 -28.16
CA ALA A 240 4.66 -15.85 -28.35
C ALA A 240 6.03 -16.58 -28.33
N ASN A 241 7.13 -15.88 -28.61
CA ASN A 241 8.49 -16.45 -28.65
C ASN A 241 9.29 -16.24 -27.34
N SER A 242 8.70 -15.71 -26.28
CA SER A 242 9.42 -15.35 -25.04
C SER A 242 9.65 -16.52 -24.07
N GLY A 243 8.87 -17.61 -24.18
CA GLY A 243 8.94 -18.76 -23.26
C GLY A 243 8.52 -18.46 -21.81
N GLN A 244 7.83 -17.34 -21.58
CA GLN A 244 7.41 -16.90 -20.26
C GLN A 244 5.90 -17.10 -20.07
N SER A 245 5.48 -17.52 -18.88
CA SER A 245 4.05 -17.64 -18.55
C SER A 245 3.40 -16.26 -18.40
N PHE A 246 2.21 -16.09 -18.96
CA PHE A 246 1.47 -14.83 -18.88
C PHE A 246 -0.02 -15.00 -18.65
N LEU A 247 -0.61 -14.01 -17.96
CA LEU A 247 -2.05 -13.80 -17.85
C LEU A 247 -2.44 -12.67 -18.80
N LEU A 248 -3.43 -12.93 -19.65
CA LEU A 248 -3.94 -12.02 -20.68
C LEU A 248 -5.44 -11.76 -20.41
N VAL A 249 -5.84 -10.49 -20.26
CA VAL A 249 -7.22 -10.11 -19.94
C VAL A 249 -7.90 -9.53 -21.18
N VAL A 250 -8.87 -10.25 -21.74
CA VAL A 250 -9.46 -9.97 -23.07
C VAL A 250 -10.97 -9.74 -22.97
N ARG A 251 -11.43 -8.54 -23.37
CA ARG A 251 -12.86 -8.18 -23.30
C ARG A 251 -13.66 -8.69 -24.53
N PRO A 252 -14.76 -9.44 -24.34
CA PRO A 252 -15.49 -10.08 -25.46
C PRO A 252 -16.12 -9.16 -26.52
N ARG A 253 -16.28 -7.86 -26.24
CA ARG A 253 -16.93 -6.91 -27.17
C ARG A 253 -15.98 -6.30 -28.20
N LEU A 254 -14.68 -6.55 -28.09
CA LEU A 254 -13.64 -5.85 -28.87
C LEU A 254 -12.80 -6.78 -29.75
N ILE A 255 -13.04 -8.09 -29.71
CA ILE A 255 -12.40 -9.07 -30.60
C ILE A 255 -13.48 -9.74 -31.46
N GLN A 256 -13.46 -9.46 -32.77
CA GLN A 256 -13.93 -10.43 -33.76
C GLN A 256 -12.98 -11.62 -33.73
N GLU A 257 -13.50 -12.85 -33.75
CA GLU A 257 -12.76 -14.11 -33.56
C GLU A 257 -11.53 -14.24 -34.48
N SER A 258 -10.40 -13.70 -34.05
CA SER A 258 -9.18 -13.58 -34.85
C SER A 258 -8.23 -14.74 -34.57
N ASP A 259 -7.71 -15.34 -35.64
CA ASP A 259 -7.01 -16.64 -35.61
C ASP A 259 -5.79 -16.74 -34.68
N TRP A 260 -5.18 -15.63 -34.27
CA TRP A 260 -4.03 -15.63 -33.36
C TRP A 260 -4.31 -16.26 -31.99
N LEU A 261 -5.57 -16.26 -31.52
CA LEU A 261 -5.97 -16.97 -30.30
C LEU A 261 -5.71 -18.49 -30.38
N LYS A 262 -5.64 -19.05 -31.60
CA LYS A 262 -5.35 -20.47 -31.86
C LYS A 262 -3.84 -20.78 -31.90
N VAL A 263 -2.98 -19.76 -31.82
CA VAL A 263 -1.51 -19.84 -32.01
C VAL A 263 -0.76 -19.49 -30.72
N LEU A 264 -1.47 -19.35 -29.59
CA LEU A 264 -0.86 -19.01 -28.30
C LEU A 264 -0.20 -20.24 -27.65
N PRO A 265 0.92 -20.07 -26.91
CA PRO A 265 1.57 -21.15 -26.17
C PRO A 265 0.67 -21.74 -25.07
N ASN A 266 0.95 -22.99 -24.66
CA ASN A 266 0.23 -23.66 -23.57
C ASN A 266 0.39 -22.95 -22.20
N GLU A 267 1.39 -22.08 -22.09
CA GLU A 267 1.76 -21.31 -20.89
C GLU A 267 0.98 -19.98 -20.76
N ALA A 268 0.01 -19.72 -21.65
CA ALA A 268 -0.83 -18.53 -21.69
C ALA A 268 -2.21 -18.76 -21.04
N TYR A 269 -2.55 -17.98 -20.02
CA TYR A 269 -3.90 -17.97 -19.43
C TYR A 269 -4.68 -16.76 -19.94
N ILE A 270 -5.79 -17.02 -20.66
CA ILE A 270 -6.66 -15.96 -21.19
C ILE A 270 -7.95 -15.90 -20.37
N VAL A 271 -8.25 -14.73 -19.82
CA VAL A 271 -9.45 -14.51 -19.00
C VAL A 271 -10.23 -13.30 -19.49
N LYS A 272 -11.55 -13.30 -19.30
CA LYS A 272 -12.40 -12.15 -19.65
C LYS A 272 -12.35 -11.02 -18.60
N TRP A 273 -11.84 -11.36 -17.42
CA TRP A 273 -11.67 -10.49 -16.27
C TRP A 273 -10.61 -11.05 -15.32
N THR A 274 -9.96 -10.19 -14.55
CA THR A 274 -9.15 -10.57 -13.38
C THR A 274 -9.32 -9.55 -12.24
N PRO A 275 -9.35 -9.96 -10.97
CA PRO A 275 -9.28 -9.04 -9.83
C PRO A 275 -7.88 -8.40 -9.78
N GLN A 276 -7.74 -7.24 -10.43
CA GLN A 276 -6.42 -6.70 -10.82
C GLN A 276 -5.55 -6.35 -9.62
N LYS A 277 -6.12 -5.80 -8.55
CA LYS A 277 -5.38 -5.40 -7.34
C LYS A 277 -4.75 -6.61 -6.64
N GLU A 278 -5.56 -7.62 -6.39
CA GLU A 278 -5.17 -8.90 -5.80
C GLU A 278 -4.12 -9.62 -6.64
N VAL A 279 -4.24 -9.49 -7.96
CA VAL A 279 -3.30 -10.05 -8.93
C VAL A 279 -1.99 -9.27 -9.00
N LEU A 280 -2.00 -7.93 -9.02
CA LEU A 280 -0.77 -7.11 -8.95
C LEU A 280 -0.04 -7.31 -7.62
N ALA A 281 -0.76 -7.49 -6.51
CA ALA A 281 -0.20 -7.86 -5.21
C ALA A 281 0.36 -9.29 -5.17
N HIS A 282 0.01 -10.15 -6.13
CA HIS A 282 0.41 -11.55 -6.11
C HIS A 282 1.89 -11.74 -6.49
N LEU A 283 2.64 -12.42 -5.61
CA LEU A 283 4.10 -12.52 -5.65
C LEU A 283 4.72 -13.05 -6.97
N VAL A 284 3.96 -13.77 -7.80
CA VAL A 284 4.44 -14.28 -9.11
C VAL A 284 4.42 -13.20 -10.19
N VAL A 285 3.66 -12.12 -10.00
CA VAL A 285 3.56 -11.02 -10.96
C VAL A 285 4.86 -10.22 -10.95
N GLY A 286 5.49 -10.22 -12.11
CA GLY A 286 6.82 -9.68 -12.30
C GLY A 286 6.85 -8.33 -13.01
N ALA A 287 5.90 -8.11 -13.90
CA ALA A 287 5.72 -6.88 -14.65
C ALA A 287 4.26 -6.79 -15.11
N PHE A 288 3.80 -5.56 -15.32
CA PHE A 288 2.45 -5.24 -15.76
C PHE A 288 2.51 -4.46 -17.08
N SER A 289 2.10 -5.08 -18.18
CA SER A 289 1.84 -4.35 -19.43
C SER A 289 0.54 -3.58 -19.25
N THR A 290 0.59 -2.27 -19.44
CA THR A 290 -0.53 -1.37 -19.14
C THR A 290 -0.58 -0.19 -20.09
N HIS A 291 -1.81 0.22 -20.39
CA HIS A 291 -2.14 1.48 -21.05
C HIS A 291 -1.86 2.74 -20.21
N ASN A 292 -1.41 2.62 -18.95
CA ASN A 292 -1.18 3.74 -18.04
C ASN A 292 -2.43 4.59 -17.71
N GLY A 293 -3.61 3.98 -17.60
CA GLY A 293 -4.71 4.56 -16.82
C GLY A 293 -4.26 4.84 -15.39
N TRP A 294 -4.76 5.92 -14.78
CA TRP A 294 -4.18 6.43 -13.53
C TRP A 294 -4.39 5.51 -12.33
N ASN A 295 -5.59 4.94 -12.16
CA ASN A 295 -5.86 3.97 -11.09
C ASN A 295 -4.92 2.75 -11.17
N SER A 296 -4.84 2.10 -12.33
CA SER A 296 -3.94 0.95 -12.56
C SER A 296 -2.45 1.32 -12.40
N THR A 297 -2.09 2.58 -12.69
CA THR A 297 -0.74 3.12 -12.43
C THR A 297 -0.46 3.20 -10.93
N LEU A 298 -1.39 3.75 -10.14
CA LEU A 298 -1.27 3.80 -8.67
C LEU A 298 -1.26 2.42 -8.03
N GLU A 299 -2.06 1.47 -8.52
CA GLU A 299 -2.04 0.07 -8.07
C GLU A 299 -0.67 -0.55 -8.29
N SER A 300 -0.14 -0.43 -9.52
CA SER A 300 1.17 -0.97 -9.86
C SER A 300 2.32 -0.33 -9.08
N ILE A 301 2.23 0.97 -8.79
CA ILE A 301 3.17 1.68 -7.92
C ILE A 301 3.08 1.15 -6.48
N SER A 302 1.86 0.99 -5.96
CA SER A 302 1.60 0.55 -4.59
C SER A 302 2.06 -0.88 -4.31
N GLU A 303 2.03 -1.76 -5.33
CA GLU A 303 2.54 -3.14 -5.25
C GLU A 303 4.00 -3.29 -5.71
N GLY A 304 4.68 -2.19 -6.08
CA GLY A 304 6.06 -2.22 -6.57
C GLY A 304 6.25 -3.04 -7.86
N ILE A 305 5.22 -3.12 -8.71
CA ILE A 305 5.24 -3.84 -9.98
C ILE A 305 5.76 -2.92 -11.09
N PRO A 306 6.87 -3.26 -11.78
CA PRO A 306 7.33 -2.49 -12.92
C PRO A 306 6.35 -2.55 -14.09
N MET A 307 6.03 -1.38 -14.65
CA MET A 307 5.11 -1.25 -15.78
C MET A 307 5.84 -1.30 -17.13
N ILE A 308 5.24 -1.98 -18.10
CA ILE A 308 5.54 -1.83 -19.53
C ILE A 308 4.44 -0.91 -20.08
N CYS A 309 4.84 0.28 -20.49
CA CYS A 309 3.91 1.38 -20.77
C CYS A 309 3.54 1.43 -22.27
N THR A 310 2.29 1.10 -22.59
CA THR A 310 1.72 1.11 -23.94
C THR A 310 0.46 2.00 -24.00
N PRO A 311 0.60 3.33 -23.80
CA PRO A 311 -0.53 4.24 -23.80
C PRO A 311 -1.17 4.36 -25.18
N PHE A 312 -2.49 4.55 -25.23
CA PHE A 312 -3.26 4.64 -26.49
C PHE A 312 -3.77 6.06 -26.78
N PHE A 313 -4.31 6.76 -25.78
CA PHE A 313 -4.90 8.09 -25.95
C PHE A 313 -5.05 8.88 -24.64
N GLY A 314 -5.32 10.17 -24.75
CA GLY A 314 -5.64 11.06 -23.63
C GLY A 314 -4.48 11.21 -22.63
N GLU A 315 -4.84 11.27 -21.36
CA GLU A 315 -3.94 11.38 -20.21
C GLU A 315 -2.91 10.24 -20.09
N GLN A 316 -3.16 9.10 -20.73
CA GLN A 316 -2.28 7.94 -20.70
C GLN A 316 -0.86 8.28 -21.19
N MET A 317 -0.74 9.20 -22.16
CA MET A 317 0.54 9.68 -22.68
C MET A 317 1.38 10.35 -21.59
N VAL A 318 0.74 11.22 -20.80
CA VAL A 318 1.35 11.92 -19.66
C VAL A 318 1.67 10.94 -18.53
N ASN A 319 0.72 10.06 -18.17
CA ASN A 319 0.90 9.04 -17.14
C ASN A 319 2.08 8.10 -17.48
N ALA A 320 2.20 7.65 -18.72
CA ALA A 320 3.30 6.80 -19.19
C ALA A 320 4.66 7.53 -19.17
N ARG A 321 4.70 8.84 -19.45
CA ARG A 321 5.90 9.67 -19.29
C ARG A 321 6.27 9.81 -17.80
N ASN A 322 5.31 10.13 -16.94
CA ASN A 322 5.50 10.22 -15.50
C ASN A 322 6.02 8.93 -14.88
N VAL A 323 5.51 7.78 -15.29
CA VAL A 323 6.02 6.48 -14.80
C VAL A 323 7.50 6.30 -15.13
N ARG A 324 8.00 6.77 -16.29
CA ARG A 324 9.45 6.73 -16.60
C ARG A 324 10.24 7.61 -15.64
N ASP A 325 9.74 8.79 -15.31
CA ASP A 325 10.42 9.73 -14.42
C ASP A 325 10.41 9.20 -12.96
N PHE A 326 9.24 8.81 -12.45
CA PHE A 326 9.09 8.17 -11.13
C PHE A 326 9.97 6.92 -10.99
N THR A 327 10.01 6.04 -11.99
CA THR A 327 10.85 4.82 -11.97
C THR A 327 12.32 5.05 -12.33
N SER A 328 12.72 6.29 -12.63
CA SER A 328 14.13 6.70 -12.73
C SER A 328 14.67 7.26 -11.40
N HIS A 329 13.82 7.92 -10.61
CA HIS A 329 14.15 8.45 -9.29
C HIS A 329 13.99 7.39 -8.18
N ILE A 330 12.90 6.61 -8.24
CA ILE A 330 12.83 5.32 -7.56
C ILE A 330 13.81 4.42 -8.30
N LYS A 331 14.98 4.14 -7.70
CA LYS A 331 15.81 3.02 -8.17
C LYS A 331 14.96 1.76 -8.02
N LEU A 332 14.29 1.34 -9.10
CA LEU A 332 13.71 0.02 -9.24
C LEU A 332 14.86 -0.97 -9.12
N SER A 333 15.16 -1.33 -7.88
CA SER A 333 16.24 -2.23 -7.55
C SER A 333 15.93 -3.50 -8.32
N LYS A 334 16.81 -3.80 -9.29
CA LYS A 334 16.53 -4.90 -10.19
C LYS A 334 16.23 -6.10 -9.33
N ARG A 335 15.14 -6.70 -9.73
CA ARG A 335 14.64 -7.94 -9.21
C ARG A 335 15.88 -8.91 -9.18
N LYS A 336 16.14 -9.69 -8.10
CA LYS A 336 17.22 -10.72 -7.99
C LYS A 336 16.80 -12.00 -7.17
N HIS A 337 16.74 -13.17 -7.80
CA HIS A 337 16.02 -14.40 -7.37
C HIS A 337 16.85 -15.37 -6.52
N CYS A 338 16.41 -15.67 -5.29
CA CYS A 338 16.87 -16.87 -4.58
C CYS A 338 16.06 -18.08 -5.01
N ARG A 339 16.63 -18.90 -5.90
CA ARG A 339 16.09 -20.22 -6.29
C ARG A 339 16.31 -21.26 -5.19
N LEU A 340 15.71 -21.03 -4.02
CA LEU A 340 15.38 -22.13 -3.12
C LEU A 340 14.37 -23.01 -3.86
N LYS A 341 14.60 -24.33 -3.92
CA LYS A 341 13.59 -25.27 -4.41
C LYS A 341 12.37 -25.13 -3.52
N MET A 342 11.27 -24.58 -4.03
CA MET A 342 9.99 -24.56 -3.34
C MET A 342 9.38 -25.95 -3.39
N GLU A 343 9.77 -26.81 -2.47
CA GLU A 343 8.85 -27.83 -1.97
C GLU A 343 7.70 -27.09 -1.26
N GLN A 344 6.45 -27.38 -1.61
CA GLN A 344 5.31 -26.85 -0.87
C GLN A 344 5.37 -27.48 0.53
N SER A 345 5.68 -26.69 1.56
CA SER A 345 5.69 -27.15 2.96
C SER A 345 4.27 -27.27 3.52
N LYS A 346 3.41 -28.02 2.82
CA LYS A 346 2.22 -28.63 3.42
C LYS A 346 2.72 -29.67 4.42
N GLY A 347 2.15 -29.69 5.62
CA GLY A 347 2.61 -30.60 6.68
C GLY A 347 3.67 -30.00 7.61
N ARG A 348 3.64 -28.68 7.90
CA ARG A 348 4.51 -28.06 8.92
C ARG A 348 3.87 -26.89 9.65
N ARG A 349 4.01 -26.90 10.98
CA ARG A 349 3.52 -25.84 11.89
C ARG A 349 4.63 -24.89 12.33
N VAL A 350 4.31 -23.60 12.50
CA VAL A 350 5.20 -22.61 13.13
C VAL A 350 4.51 -22.04 14.36
N ILE A 351 5.26 -21.97 15.46
CA ILE A 351 4.80 -21.37 16.72
C ILE A 351 5.34 -19.94 16.78
N LEU A 352 4.49 -18.96 17.07
CA LEU A 352 4.89 -17.56 17.28
C LEU A 352 4.55 -17.11 18.71
N PHE A 353 5.45 -16.35 19.33
CA PHE A 353 5.29 -15.83 20.69
C PHE A 353 5.72 -14.34 20.76
N PRO A 354 4.76 -13.40 20.59
CA PRO A 354 5.03 -11.97 20.68
C PRO A 354 5.15 -11.49 22.13
N MET A 355 5.95 -10.44 22.33
CA MET A 355 5.90 -9.61 23.53
C MET A 355 4.52 -8.95 23.65
N PRO A 356 3.84 -8.95 24.82
CA PRO A 356 2.49 -8.40 25.02
C PRO A 356 2.39 -6.86 25.03
N PHE A 357 2.94 -6.23 23.99
CA PHE A 357 2.75 -4.81 23.68
C PHE A 357 2.40 -4.66 22.19
N GLN A 358 1.49 -3.75 21.87
CA GLN A 358 0.87 -3.65 20.52
C GLN A 358 1.90 -3.49 19.38
N GLY A 359 2.98 -2.74 19.61
CA GLY A 359 4.09 -2.59 18.64
C GLY A 359 4.90 -3.87 18.37
N HIS A 360 4.70 -4.92 19.15
CA HIS A 360 5.31 -6.24 18.96
C HIS A 360 4.31 -7.29 18.51
N ILE A 361 3.07 -7.23 19.02
CA ILE A 361 1.96 -8.10 18.61
C ILE A 361 1.69 -7.95 17.10
N ASN A 362 1.49 -6.73 16.61
CA ASN A 362 1.05 -6.52 15.23
C ASN A 362 2.05 -7.04 14.18
N PRO A 363 3.37 -6.72 14.25
CA PRO A 363 4.35 -7.30 13.31
C PRO A 363 4.45 -8.83 13.38
N MET A 364 4.23 -9.43 14.56
CA MET A 364 4.23 -10.89 14.71
C MET A 364 2.98 -11.52 14.06
N LEU A 365 1.81 -10.88 14.16
CA LEU A 365 0.60 -11.32 13.46
C LEU A 365 0.69 -11.12 11.94
N GLU A 366 1.33 -10.05 11.47
CA GLU A 366 1.64 -9.85 10.05
C GLU A 366 2.58 -10.95 9.53
N LEU A 367 3.65 -11.28 10.27
CA LEU A 367 4.54 -12.39 9.96
C LEU A 367 3.80 -13.74 9.93
N ALA A 368 2.89 -13.98 10.90
CA ALA A 368 2.06 -15.17 10.93
C ALA A 368 1.20 -15.31 9.66
N ASN A 369 0.57 -14.21 9.19
CA ASN A 369 -0.17 -14.19 7.94
C ASN A 369 0.73 -14.45 6.72
N ILE A 370 1.94 -13.90 6.69
CA ILE A 370 2.91 -14.15 5.61
C ILE A 370 3.29 -15.64 5.58
N LEU A 371 3.58 -16.26 6.73
CA LEU A 371 3.94 -17.68 6.83
C LEU A 371 2.76 -18.59 6.48
N HIS A 372 1.55 -18.26 6.92
CA HIS A 372 0.34 -18.98 6.51
C HIS A 372 0.12 -18.92 4.98
N SER A 373 0.37 -17.78 4.34
CA SER A 373 0.35 -17.64 2.86
C SER A 373 1.42 -18.46 2.13
N LYS A 374 2.34 -19.11 2.87
CA LYS A 374 3.37 -20.02 2.35
C LYS A 374 3.04 -21.50 2.63
N GLY A 375 1.89 -21.77 3.26
CA GLY A 375 1.41 -23.13 3.56
C GLY A 375 1.78 -23.65 4.94
N PHE A 376 2.38 -22.83 5.81
CA PHE A 376 2.61 -23.22 7.21
C PHE A 376 1.32 -23.11 8.03
N SER A 377 1.03 -24.15 8.81
CA SER A 377 0.04 -24.06 9.88
C SER A 377 0.57 -23.19 11.01
N ILE A 378 -0.29 -22.37 11.63
CA ILE A 378 0.14 -21.35 12.59
C ILE A 378 -0.44 -21.64 13.99
N ALA A 379 0.44 -21.61 14.99
CA ALA A 379 0.08 -21.53 16.39
C ALA A 379 0.66 -20.25 17.00
N ILE A 380 -0.16 -19.50 17.75
CA ILE A 380 0.28 -18.31 18.47
C ILE A 380 0.11 -18.57 19.96
N ILE A 381 1.22 -18.57 20.69
CA ILE A 381 1.21 -18.50 22.15
C ILE A 381 1.13 -17.01 22.51
N TYR A 382 0.32 -16.65 23.50
CA TYR A 382 0.20 -15.26 23.97
C TYR A 382 -0.12 -15.22 25.46
N THR A 383 0.19 -14.12 26.13
CA THR A 383 -0.09 -13.95 27.57
C THR A 383 -1.51 -13.43 27.80
N ASN A 384 -2.12 -13.81 28.93
CA ASN A 384 -3.39 -13.19 29.38
C ASN A 384 -3.23 -11.67 29.68
N PHE A 385 -2.03 -11.24 30.09
CA PHE A 385 -1.64 -9.84 30.21
C PHE A 385 -1.56 -9.17 28.82
N ASN A 386 -2.26 -8.03 28.63
CA ASN A 386 -2.46 -7.36 27.33
C ASN A 386 -2.83 -8.35 26.21
N SER A 387 -3.85 -9.18 26.46
CA SER A 387 -4.30 -10.23 25.55
C SER A 387 -4.66 -9.74 24.15
N LEU A 388 -4.61 -10.66 23.19
CA LEU A 388 -4.96 -10.38 21.80
C LEU A 388 -6.43 -9.96 21.69
N ASN A 389 -6.72 -8.97 20.83
CA ASN A 389 -8.09 -8.56 20.55
C ASN A 389 -8.81 -9.65 19.73
N PRO A 390 -9.91 -10.27 20.25
CA PRO A 390 -10.60 -11.34 19.54
C PRO A 390 -11.16 -10.94 18.17
N SER A 391 -11.50 -9.66 17.97
CA SER A 391 -12.09 -9.19 16.70
C SER A 391 -11.09 -9.05 15.55
N THR A 392 -9.78 -9.15 15.82
CA THR A 392 -8.71 -9.06 14.82
C THR A 392 -7.97 -10.38 14.59
N LEU A 393 -8.44 -11.49 15.18
CA LEU A 393 -7.81 -12.79 15.04
C LEU A 393 -8.14 -13.44 13.70
N ASN A 394 -7.11 -13.98 13.03
CA ASN A 394 -7.31 -14.83 11.85
C ASN A 394 -7.87 -16.19 12.32
N PRO A 395 -9.04 -16.65 11.84
CA PRO A 395 -9.68 -17.89 12.30
C PRO A 395 -8.94 -19.16 11.84
N ASN A 396 -7.96 -19.05 10.93
CA ASN A 396 -7.17 -20.19 10.45
C ASN A 396 -5.97 -20.51 11.36
N PHE A 397 -5.75 -19.76 12.45
CA PHE A 397 -4.64 -19.98 13.39
C PHE A 397 -5.15 -20.60 14.68
N THR A 398 -4.29 -21.36 15.36
CA THR A 398 -4.56 -21.80 16.75
C THR A 398 -3.96 -20.81 17.74
N TYR A 399 -4.66 -20.55 18.85
CA TYR A 399 -4.27 -19.55 19.85
C TYR A 399 -4.22 -20.18 21.23
N HIS A 400 -3.11 -19.98 21.94
CA HIS A 400 -2.83 -20.62 23.22
C HIS A 400 -2.47 -19.54 24.25
N SER A 401 -3.39 -19.28 25.17
CA SER A 401 -3.19 -18.30 26.23
C SER A 401 -2.38 -18.93 27.36
N ILE A 402 -1.29 -18.28 27.77
CA ILE A 402 -0.56 -18.63 29.01
C ILE A 402 -0.88 -17.64 30.13
N PRO A 403 -1.05 -18.12 31.38
CA PRO A 403 -1.25 -17.25 32.54
C PRO A 403 0.03 -16.49 32.90
N VAL A 404 -0.10 -15.20 33.19
CA VAL A 404 0.93 -14.34 33.76
C VAL A 404 0.33 -13.57 34.92
N ASP A 405 0.44 -14.15 36.11
CA ASP A 405 -0.19 -13.62 37.33
C ASP A 405 0.65 -12.46 37.90
N LEU A 406 0.43 -11.26 37.36
CA LEU A 406 0.93 -10.02 37.94
C LEU A 406 0.05 -9.58 39.11
N THR A 407 0.67 -9.28 40.25
CA THR A 407 0.01 -8.55 41.34
C THR A 407 -0.30 -7.11 40.90
N GLU A 408 -1.26 -6.45 41.58
CA GLU A 408 -1.61 -5.05 41.28
C GLU A 408 -0.40 -4.10 41.35
N ASN A 409 0.51 -4.36 42.29
CA ASN A 409 1.78 -3.63 42.42
C ASN A 409 2.69 -3.84 41.21
N GLU A 410 2.84 -5.08 40.71
CA GLU A 410 3.69 -5.38 39.55
C GLU A 410 3.09 -4.85 38.23
N ALA A 411 1.78 -4.93 38.06
CA ALA A 411 1.08 -4.42 36.89
C ALA A 411 1.18 -2.88 36.77
N SER A 412 1.30 -2.18 37.90
CA SER A 412 1.40 -0.72 37.99
C SER A 412 2.85 -0.18 38.01
N ILE A 413 3.87 -1.05 37.92
CA ILE A 413 5.28 -0.63 37.80
C ILE A 413 5.46 0.27 36.56
N LYS A 414 6.02 1.47 36.80
CA LYS A 414 6.33 2.47 35.78
C LYS A 414 7.71 2.29 35.13
N ASP A 415 8.59 1.52 35.74
CA ASP A 415 9.86 1.13 35.15
C ASP A 415 9.62 0.00 34.10
N PRO A 416 9.83 0.27 32.80
CA PRO A 416 9.63 -0.73 31.76
C PRO A 416 10.60 -1.92 31.89
N THR A 417 11.79 -1.70 32.43
CA THR A 417 12.88 -2.68 32.53
C THR A 417 12.58 -3.67 33.63
N LEU A 418 12.26 -3.18 34.84
CA LEU A 418 11.79 -4.02 35.94
C LEU A 418 10.53 -4.81 35.55
N ARG A 419 9.57 -4.18 34.85
CA ARG A 419 8.37 -4.88 34.37
C ARG A 419 8.69 -5.96 33.35
N LEU A 420 9.66 -5.74 32.46
CA LEU A 420 10.15 -6.76 31.52
C LEU A 420 10.83 -7.93 32.24
N SER A 421 11.64 -7.68 33.27
CA SER A 421 12.28 -8.73 34.07
C SER A 421 11.26 -9.61 34.79
N ILE A 422 10.19 -9.01 35.35
CA ILE A 422 9.08 -9.74 35.98
C ILE A 422 8.33 -10.60 34.96
N LEU A 423 8.04 -10.05 33.76
CA LEU A 423 7.40 -10.81 32.68
C LEU A 423 8.27 -11.99 32.23
N ASN A 424 9.59 -11.80 32.05
CA ASN A 424 10.52 -12.88 31.71
C ASN A 424 10.51 -13.99 32.77
N ALA A 425 10.59 -13.63 34.05
CA ALA A 425 10.57 -14.60 35.15
C ALA A 425 9.24 -15.37 35.26
N LYS A 426 8.10 -14.70 35.08
CA LYS A 426 6.78 -15.31 35.23
C LYS A 426 6.32 -16.13 34.03
N CYS A 427 6.82 -15.84 32.82
CA CYS A 427 6.43 -16.58 31.62
C CYS A 427 7.13 -17.93 31.45
N VAL A 428 8.25 -18.21 32.13
CA VAL A 428 9.11 -19.39 31.83
C VAL A 428 8.36 -20.71 31.85
N GLU A 429 7.75 -21.04 32.99
CA GLU A 429 7.09 -22.35 33.18
C GLU A 429 5.74 -22.44 32.46
N PRO A 430 4.84 -21.42 32.50
CA PRO A 430 3.61 -21.44 31.69
C PRO A 430 3.87 -21.59 30.17
N PHE A 431 4.93 -20.95 29.66
CA PHE A 431 5.36 -21.11 28.27
C PHE A 431 5.95 -22.50 28.01
N ARG A 432 6.76 -23.04 28.93
CA ARG A 432 7.32 -24.40 28.84
C ARG A 432 6.23 -25.47 28.79
N GLU A 433 5.23 -25.38 29.66
CA GLU A 433 4.08 -26.31 29.69
C GLU A 433 3.28 -26.25 28.39
N CYS A 434 2.93 -25.04 27.94
CA CYS A 434 2.20 -24.81 26.69
C CYS A 434 2.97 -25.35 25.48
N LEU A 435 4.27 -25.06 25.39
CA LEU A 435 5.13 -25.56 24.32
C LEU A 435 5.27 -27.09 24.37
N SER A 436 5.37 -27.68 25.56
CA SER A 436 5.41 -29.14 25.73
C SER A 436 4.13 -29.81 25.22
N GLY A 437 2.96 -29.22 25.48
CA GLY A 437 1.69 -29.72 24.95
C GLY A 437 1.67 -29.69 23.42
N LEU A 438 1.98 -28.54 22.83
CA LEU A 438 2.04 -28.33 21.38
C LEU A 438 2.99 -29.28 20.65
N LEU A 439 4.10 -29.67 21.29
CA LEU A 439 5.06 -30.64 20.75
C LEU A 439 4.68 -32.11 21.04
N SER A 440 3.82 -32.37 22.03
CA SER A 440 3.34 -33.73 22.34
C SER A 440 2.23 -34.17 21.39
N ASP A 441 1.35 -33.25 21.00
CA ASP A 441 0.34 -33.45 19.96
C ASP A 441 0.95 -33.74 18.57
N ASP A 442 2.25 -33.45 18.41
CA ASP A 442 2.97 -33.41 17.16
C ASP A 442 3.55 -34.78 16.73
N VAL A 443 3.75 -35.69 17.70
CA VAL A 443 4.47 -36.98 17.52
C VAL A 443 3.81 -37.90 16.49
N ASN A 444 2.51 -37.72 16.22
CA ASN A 444 1.75 -38.42 15.17
C ASN A 444 1.01 -37.45 14.23
N SER A 445 1.39 -36.17 14.18
CA SER A 445 0.68 -35.18 13.38
C SER A 445 1.10 -35.22 11.90
N GLU A 446 0.17 -34.91 10.99
CA GLU A 446 0.50 -34.63 9.59
C GLU A 446 1.27 -33.31 9.43
N ASP A 447 1.39 -32.50 10.50
CA ASP A 447 1.75 -31.07 10.45
C ASP A 447 2.90 -30.66 11.41
N PRO A 448 4.05 -31.39 11.47
CA PRO A 448 5.10 -31.21 12.48
C PRO A 448 5.61 -29.78 12.69
N VAL A 449 5.85 -29.40 13.95
CA VAL A 449 6.39 -28.11 14.37
C VAL A 449 7.81 -27.92 13.85
N ALA A 450 7.99 -26.92 12.98
CA ALA A 450 9.25 -26.60 12.33
C ALA A 450 10.17 -25.72 13.19
N CYS A 451 9.60 -24.72 13.87
CA CYS A 451 10.35 -23.77 14.70
C CYS A 451 9.44 -22.94 15.63
N LEU A 452 10.06 -22.32 16.62
CA LEU A 452 9.53 -21.20 17.40
C LEU A 452 10.05 -19.89 16.81
N ILE A 453 9.17 -18.89 16.61
CA ILE A 453 9.53 -17.50 16.38
C ILE A 453 9.19 -16.70 17.62
N SER A 454 10.19 -16.08 18.24
CA SER A 454 10.04 -15.34 19.51
C SER A 454 10.55 -13.91 19.43
N ASP A 455 10.05 -13.05 20.32
CA ASP A 455 10.57 -11.71 20.53
C ASP A 455 11.94 -11.75 21.26
N PRO A 456 12.94 -10.94 20.88
CA PRO A 456 14.25 -10.90 21.54
C PRO A 456 14.21 -10.44 23.00
N LEU A 457 13.16 -9.72 23.43
CA LEU A 457 13.01 -9.25 24.81
C LEU A 457 12.51 -10.36 25.75
N PHE A 458 12.04 -11.50 25.22
CA PHE A 458 11.77 -12.70 25.99
C PHE A 458 12.98 -13.66 25.92
N ASP A 459 14.02 -13.38 26.70
CA ASP A 459 15.31 -14.10 26.64
C ASP A 459 15.16 -15.59 27.02
N PHE A 460 14.34 -15.89 28.03
CA PHE A 460 14.05 -17.26 28.48
C PHE A 460 13.57 -18.20 27.36
N THR A 461 12.97 -17.68 26.28
CA THR A 461 12.46 -18.49 25.16
C THR A 461 13.55 -19.33 24.49
N ARG A 462 14.82 -18.90 24.60
CA ARG A 462 15.97 -19.68 24.15
C ARG A 462 16.14 -20.96 24.96
N SER A 463 16.31 -20.87 26.27
CA SER A 463 16.62 -22.04 27.11
C SER A 463 15.46 -23.05 27.12
N VAL A 464 14.21 -22.57 27.02
CA VAL A 464 13.05 -23.43 26.82
C VAL A 464 13.12 -24.13 25.46
N ALA A 465 13.31 -23.41 24.35
CA ALA A 465 13.37 -24.03 23.01
C ALA A 465 14.54 -25.03 22.87
N GLU A 466 15.73 -24.69 23.39
CA GLU A 466 16.90 -25.57 23.43
C GLU A 466 16.60 -26.86 24.21
N SER A 467 15.87 -26.79 25.33
CA SER A 467 15.51 -27.98 26.13
C SER A 467 14.58 -28.96 25.37
N PHE A 468 13.78 -28.48 24.42
CA PHE A 468 12.98 -29.30 23.51
C PHE A 468 13.67 -29.61 22.18
N LYS A 469 14.91 -29.16 21.97
CA LYS A 469 15.65 -29.21 20.69
C LYS A 469 14.90 -28.55 19.52
N LEU A 470 14.03 -27.59 19.82
CA LEU A 470 13.22 -26.88 18.84
C LEU A 470 14.03 -25.71 18.24
N PRO A 471 14.16 -25.60 16.90
CA PRO A 471 14.80 -24.45 16.28
C PRO A 471 14.09 -23.15 16.67
N ARG A 472 14.85 -22.17 17.19
CA ARG A 472 14.33 -20.84 17.54
C ARG A 472 14.81 -19.80 16.52
N ILE A 473 13.88 -19.07 15.93
CA ILE A 473 14.11 -17.86 15.12
C ILE A 473 13.62 -16.66 15.94
N VAL A 474 14.21 -15.48 15.71
CA VAL A 474 13.87 -14.26 16.45
C VAL A 474 13.31 -13.21 15.49
N LEU A 475 12.21 -12.54 15.87
CA LEU A 475 11.67 -11.38 15.14
C LEU A 475 12.10 -10.07 15.81
N ARG A 476 12.80 -9.21 15.07
CA ARG A 476 13.01 -7.80 15.42
C ARG A 476 11.86 -6.95 14.92
N THR A 477 11.15 -6.36 15.88
CA THR A 477 10.04 -5.43 15.68
C THR A 477 10.51 -3.99 15.44
N GLY A 478 11.69 -3.63 15.96
CA GLY A 478 12.41 -2.40 15.62
C GLY A 478 13.36 -2.54 14.43
N GLY A 479 13.68 -1.44 13.76
CA GLY A 479 14.52 -1.39 12.55
C GLY A 479 15.96 -1.87 12.75
N ALA A 480 16.59 -2.30 11.65
CA ALA A 480 17.95 -2.82 11.62
C ALA A 480 19.00 -1.76 12.03
N ALA A 481 18.81 -0.48 11.69
CA ALA A 481 19.70 0.60 12.10
C ALA A 481 19.76 0.72 13.64
N SER A 482 18.60 0.72 14.31
CA SER A 482 18.55 0.75 15.78
C SER A 482 19.19 -0.50 16.41
N PHE A 483 19.04 -1.66 15.76
CA PHE A 483 19.63 -2.90 16.24
C PHE A 483 21.14 -3.00 16.05
N ALA A 484 21.72 -2.37 15.03
CA ALA A 484 23.17 -2.24 14.92
C ALA A 484 23.75 -1.46 16.11
N VAL A 485 23.07 -0.41 16.60
CA VAL A 485 23.45 0.33 17.82
C VAL A 485 23.36 -0.56 19.06
N TYR A 486 22.29 -1.33 19.22
CA TYR A 486 22.16 -2.30 20.33
C TYR A 486 23.21 -3.42 20.26
N ALA A 487 23.60 -3.87 19.07
CA ALA A 487 24.64 -4.87 18.88
C ALA A 487 26.06 -4.33 19.21
N ALA A 488 26.29 -3.04 18.93
CA ALA A 488 27.51 -2.32 19.30
C ALA A 488 27.61 -1.95 20.78
N PHE A 489 26.53 -2.09 21.56
CA PHE A 489 26.42 -1.56 22.92
C PHE A 489 27.57 -1.93 23.88
N PRO A 490 28.11 -3.17 23.89
CA PRO A 490 29.29 -3.51 24.71
C PRO A 490 30.53 -2.71 24.33
N LEU A 491 30.76 -2.49 23.02
CA LEU A 491 31.87 -1.68 22.51
C LEU A 491 31.69 -0.20 22.85
N LEU A 492 30.45 0.31 22.80
CA LEU A 492 30.14 1.69 23.22
C LEU A 492 30.41 1.93 24.71
N LYS A 493 30.17 0.92 25.57
CA LYS A 493 30.52 0.95 26.99
C LYS A 493 32.04 0.93 27.19
N GLU A 494 32.77 0.06 26.46
CA GLU A 494 34.24 0.01 26.47
C GLU A 494 34.88 1.34 26.04
N LYS A 495 34.35 1.99 24.99
CA LYS A 495 34.82 3.27 24.47
C LYS A 495 34.42 4.50 25.30
N GLY A 496 33.69 4.31 26.41
CA GLY A 496 33.25 5.41 27.28
C GLY A 496 32.25 6.36 26.61
N TYR A 497 31.43 5.86 25.69
CA TYR A 497 30.24 6.57 25.19
C TYR A 497 29.03 6.41 26.11
N LEU A 498 29.07 5.42 27.02
CA LEU A 498 28.00 5.08 27.96
C LEU A 498 28.57 5.03 29.39
N PRO A 499 27.90 5.63 30.40
CA PRO A 499 26.70 6.46 30.28
C PRO A 499 26.96 7.75 29.49
N ILE A 500 25.91 8.25 28.82
CA ILE A 500 26.00 9.41 27.91
C ILE A 500 26.40 10.67 28.72
N PRO A 501 27.53 11.32 28.41
CA PRO A 501 27.96 12.53 29.11
C PRO A 501 27.47 13.79 28.39
N ASP A 502 26.85 14.71 29.14
CA ASP A 502 26.27 15.97 28.63
C ASP A 502 27.26 16.82 27.81
N SER A 503 28.56 16.70 28.09
CA SER A 503 29.62 17.44 27.41
C SER A 503 29.95 16.96 25.99
N ARG A 504 29.50 15.76 25.58
CA ARG A 504 29.85 15.13 24.28
C ARG A 504 28.65 14.91 23.35
N LEU A 505 27.47 15.44 23.68
CA LEU A 505 26.21 15.16 22.98
C LEU A 505 26.25 15.33 21.45
N GLU A 506 26.97 16.33 20.93
CA GLU A 506 27.09 16.58 19.48
C GLU A 506 28.27 15.85 18.80
N GLU A 507 29.10 15.13 19.56
CA GLU A 507 30.21 14.33 19.04
C GLU A 507 29.68 13.15 18.23
N LEU A 508 30.38 12.79 17.15
CA LEU A 508 30.08 11.60 16.35
C LEU A 508 30.60 10.35 17.05
N VAL A 509 29.80 9.29 17.06
CA VAL A 509 30.22 7.95 17.45
C VAL A 509 31.05 7.36 16.31
N THR A 510 32.37 7.26 16.48
CA THR A 510 33.28 6.91 15.37
C THR A 510 32.98 5.55 14.74
N GLU A 511 32.56 4.60 15.58
CA GLU A 511 32.19 3.23 15.23
C GLU A 511 30.83 3.13 14.52
N LEU A 512 29.98 4.16 14.58
CA LEU A 512 28.58 4.13 14.10
C LEU A 512 28.19 5.39 13.30
N SER A 513 29.14 6.03 12.63
CA SER A 513 28.89 7.25 11.81
C SER A 513 27.72 7.05 10.83
N PRO A 514 26.74 7.97 10.73
CA PRO A 514 26.77 9.36 11.21
C PRO A 514 26.11 9.60 12.59
N ILE A 515 25.89 8.55 13.41
CA ILE A 515 25.21 8.65 14.72
C ILE A 515 26.01 9.54 15.69
N LYS A 516 25.34 10.42 16.43
CA LYS A 516 25.93 11.23 17.50
C LYS A 516 25.72 10.59 18.87
N VAL A 517 26.53 10.99 19.84
CA VAL A 517 26.44 10.49 21.23
C VAL A 517 25.05 10.69 21.84
N LYS A 518 24.38 11.81 21.54
CA LYS A 518 22.99 12.07 21.99
C LYS A 518 21.93 11.17 21.36
N ASP A 519 22.23 10.50 20.25
CA ASP A 519 21.31 9.62 19.54
C ASP A 519 21.42 8.17 20.07
N LEU A 520 22.34 7.90 21.01
CA LEU A 520 22.51 6.59 21.64
C LEU A 520 21.38 6.27 22.63
N PRO A 521 21.06 4.98 22.87
CA PRO A 521 20.02 4.58 23.82
C PRO A 521 20.38 4.98 25.27
N ALA A 522 19.65 5.95 25.82
CA ALA A 522 19.72 6.35 27.22
C ALA A 522 18.75 5.55 28.09
N ALA A 523 19.09 5.35 29.36
CA ALA A 523 18.16 4.81 30.35
C ALA A 523 17.00 5.78 30.59
N MET A 524 15.79 5.25 30.78
CA MET A 524 14.60 6.07 31.05
C MET A 524 14.68 6.72 32.46
N PRO A 525 14.09 7.91 32.70
CA PRO A 525 14.23 8.64 33.98
C PRO A 525 13.77 7.91 35.25
N ASN A 526 13.03 6.80 35.12
CA ASN A 526 12.53 5.98 36.24
C ASN A 526 13.12 4.55 36.23
N CYS A 527 14.24 4.34 35.55
CA CYS A 527 14.88 3.03 35.36
C CYS A 527 16.31 3.07 35.89
N ASP A 528 16.77 1.99 36.53
CA ASP A 528 18.20 1.87 36.83
C ASP A 528 19.01 1.75 35.52
N PRO A 529 20.09 2.53 35.34
CA PRO A 529 20.87 2.49 34.12
C PRO A 529 21.55 1.15 33.84
N GLU A 530 22.01 0.42 34.87
CA GLU A 530 22.70 -0.86 34.67
C GLU A 530 21.70 -1.97 34.36
N ASP A 531 20.51 -1.98 34.97
CA ASP A 531 19.41 -2.88 34.57
C ASP A 531 19.00 -2.64 33.10
N PHE A 532 18.89 -1.38 32.67
CA PHE A 532 18.64 -1.04 31.26
C PHE A 532 19.76 -1.57 30.36
N TYR A 533 21.02 -1.35 30.73
CA TYR A 533 22.18 -1.85 29.98
C TYR A 533 22.22 -3.38 29.90
N GLN A 534 21.82 -4.08 30.96
CA GLN A 534 21.70 -5.53 30.98
C GLN A 534 20.61 -6.02 30.01
N VAL A 535 19.43 -5.38 30.00
CA VAL A 535 18.35 -5.70 29.05
C VAL A 535 18.77 -5.48 27.60
N ILE A 536 19.42 -4.35 27.28
CA ILE A 536 19.95 -4.11 25.92
C ILE A 536 21.00 -5.19 25.55
N THR A 537 21.87 -5.55 26.49
CA THR A 537 22.93 -6.54 26.29
C THR A 537 22.37 -7.96 26.06
N ASN A 538 21.34 -8.38 26.80
CA ASN A 538 20.64 -9.64 26.57
C ASN A 538 19.93 -9.62 25.20
N MET A 539 19.16 -8.57 24.94
CA MET A 539 18.39 -8.38 23.71
C MET A 539 19.26 -8.39 22.43
N ALA A 540 20.53 -8.00 22.53
CA ALA A 540 21.52 -8.12 21.47
C ALA A 540 22.23 -9.49 21.44
N ASN A 541 22.61 -10.08 22.58
CA ASN A 541 23.39 -11.32 22.57
C ASN A 541 22.53 -12.58 22.34
N GLU A 542 21.31 -12.64 22.86
CA GLU A 542 20.45 -13.84 22.76
C GLU A 542 20.07 -14.26 21.32
N PRO A 543 19.88 -13.34 20.37
CA PRO A 543 19.74 -13.69 18.96
C PRO A 543 20.94 -14.43 18.35
N LYS A 544 22.16 -14.31 18.90
CA LYS A 544 23.38 -14.96 18.34
C LYS A 544 23.33 -16.50 18.38
N ALA A 545 22.51 -17.06 19.27
CA ALA A 545 22.26 -18.50 19.37
C ALA A 545 20.96 -18.95 18.68
N SER A 546 20.26 -18.03 18.01
CA SER A 546 19.08 -18.38 17.20
C SER A 546 19.49 -19.06 15.90
N HIS A 547 18.54 -19.74 15.27
CA HIS A 547 18.66 -20.30 13.92
C HIS A 547 18.38 -19.25 12.84
N GLY A 548 18.17 -17.98 13.22
CA GLY A 548 17.99 -16.87 12.31
C GLY A 548 17.30 -15.66 12.96
N LEU A 549 17.56 -14.50 12.37
CA LEU A 549 17.01 -13.21 12.80
C LEU A 549 16.19 -12.59 11.67
N ILE A 550 14.94 -12.23 11.95
CA ILE A 550 14.01 -11.61 11.01
C ILE A 550 13.88 -10.12 11.35
N PHE A 551 13.94 -9.25 10.34
CA PHE A 551 13.62 -7.83 10.46
C PHE A 551 12.46 -7.45 9.54
N ASN A 552 11.55 -6.59 10.02
CA ASN A 552 10.55 -5.93 9.16
C ASN A 552 11.17 -4.73 8.41
N THR A 553 12.12 -5.01 7.52
CA THR A 553 12.87 -4.01 6.73
C THR A 553 13.37 -4.63 5.43
N PHE A 554 14.15 -3.89 4.63
CA PHE A 554 14.76 -4.34 3.37
C PHE A 554 16.08 -3.63 3.07
N ASP A 555 16.92 -4.22 2.20
CA ASP A 555 18.26 -3.71 1.91
C ASP A 555 18.29 -2.30 1.27
N ASP A 556 17.23 -1.86 0.60
CA ASP A 556 17.19 -0.50 0.03
C ASP A 556 16.78 0.56 1.09
N LEU A 557 16.23 0.16 2.24
CA LEU A 557 15.90 1.05 3.38
C LEU A 557 17.01 1.07 4.45
N GLU A 558 17.48 -0.10 4.87
CA GLU A 558 18.46 -0.25 5.97
C GLU A 558 19.66 -1.15 5.58
N GLY A 559 19.99 -1.27 4.29
CA GLY A 559 21.00 -2.21 3.79
C GLY A 559 22.39 -2.07 4.39
N GLN A 560 22.82 -0.85 4.71
CA GLN A 560 24.09 -0.64 5.42
C GLN A 560 24.06 -1.26 6.81
N ALA A 561 22.97 -1.03 7.58
CA ALA A 561 22.80 -1.63 8.90
C ALA A 561 22.66 -3.15 8.83
N LEU A 562 21.86 -3.67 7.88
CA LEU A 562 21.74 -5.11 7.62
C LEU A 562 23.10 -5.74 7.25
N ALA A 563 23.93 -5.06 6.45
CA ALA A 563 25.27 -5.50 6.10
C ALA A 563 26.19 -5.55 7.34
N THR A 564 26.22 -4.47 8.14
CA THR A 564 26.98 -4.41 9.40
C THR A 564 26.54 -5.51 10.37
N ILE A 565 25.22 -5.72 10.56
CA ILE A 565 24.66 -6.82 11.36
C ILE A 565 25.14 -8.19 10.84
N ARG A 566 25.06 -8.44 9.54
CA ARG A 566 25.47 -9.70 8.90
C ARG A 566 26.99 -9.95 8.99
N GLN A 567 27.82 -8.90 8.93
CA GLN A 567 29.27 -9.03 8.80
C GLN A 567 30.00 -8.97 10.14
N GLU A 568 29.61 -8.04 11.01
CA GLU A 568 30.35 -7.71 12.24
C GLU A 568 29.75 -8.37 13.48
N TYR A 569 28.42 -8.39 13.59
CA TYR A 569 27.75 -8.77 14.84
C TYR A 569 27.13 -10.18 14.84
N TYR A 570 26.67 -10.68 13.68
CA TYR A 570 25.96 -11.96 13.53
C TYR A 570 26.40 -12.79 12.30
N PRO A 571 27.70 -13.04 12.09
CA PRO A 571 28.19 -13.75 10.90
C PRO A 571 27.76 -15.22 10.80
N ASN A 572 27.32 -15.83 11.91
CA ASN A 572 27.07 -17.27 12.02
C ASN A 572 25.58 -17.66 11.88
N ILE A 573 24.67 -16.70 11.70
CA ILE A 573 23.22 -16.95 11.61
C ILE A 573 22.61 -16.26 10.38
N PRO A 574 21.54 -16.81 9.77
CA PRO A 574 20.89 -16.15 8.65
C PRO A 574 20.09 -14.92 9.10
N ILE A 575 20.29 -13.80 8.41
CA ILE A 575 19.57 -12.53 8.64
C ILE A 575 18.54 -12.33 7.52
N PHE A 576 17.28 -12.53 7.84
CA PHE A 576 16.13 -12.38 6.95
C PHE A 576 15.55 -10.97 7.05
N SER A 577 15.19 -10.40 5.90
CA SER A 577 14.47 -9.13 5.78
C SER A 577 13.10 -9.40 5.12
N LEU A 578 12.00 -9.03 5.79
CA LEU A 578 10.64 -9.32 5.31
C LEU A 578 10.25 -8.44 4.11
N GLY A 579 10.68 -7.18 4.12
CA GLY A 579 10.61 -6.33 2.95
C GLY A 579 11.52 -6.90 1.85
N LYS A 580 11.01 -6.88 0.62
CA LYS A 580 11.71 -7.48 -0.52
C LYS A 580 12.26 -6.42 -1.45
N ARG A 581 13.57 -6.45 -1.63
CA ARG A 581 14.16 -6.35 -2.97
C ARG A 581 13.67 -7.59 -3.76
N PRO A 582 12.75 -7.55 -4.76
CA PRO A 582 12.02 -8.76 -5.20
C PRO A 582 12.78 -9.64 -6.23
N GLU A 583 12.25 -10.78 -6.75
CA GLU A 583 12.45 -11.19 -8.17
C GLU A 583 11.20 -11.82 -8.81
N GLY A 584 11.27 -12.28 -10.06
CA GLY A 584 11.90 -13.52 -10.52
C GLY A 584 11.34 -14.82 -9.96
N ASN A 585 11.14 -15.85 -10.80
CA ASN A 585 10.92 -15.69 -12.23
C ASN A 585 9.68 -14.80 -12.41
N LYS A 586 9.74 -13.84 -13.33
CA LYS A 586 8.65 -12.91 -13.57
C LYS A 586 7.61 -13.58 -14.48
N SER A 587 6.44 -13.92 -13.95
CA SER A 587 5.27 -14.05 -14.82
C SER A 587 4.90 -12.64 -15.28
N PHE A 588 4.75 -12.45 -16.59
CA PHE A 588 4.33 -11.17 -17.14
C PHE A 588 2.81 -11.14 -17.16
N ILE A 589 2.20 -10.11 -16.60
CA ILE A 589 0.80 -9.84 -16.95
C ILE A 589 0.85 -8.95 -18.15
N ILE A 590 0.62 -9.57 -19.30
CA ILE A 590 0.42 -8.87 -20.55
C ILE A 590 -1.07 -8.52 -20.55
N VAL A 591 -1.46 -7.38 -19.96
CA VAL A 591 -2.72 -6.74 -20.35
C VAL A 591 -2.46 -5.86 -21.58
N ASN A 592 -2.03 -6.54 -22.65
CA ASN A 592 -2.48 -6.14 -23.96
C ASN A 592 -3.97 -6.48 -23.99
N GLY A 593 -4.88 -5.52 -24.19
CA GLY A 593 -6.31 -5.85 -24.22
C GLY A 593 -6.86 -6.20 -25.61
#